data_AF-A0A820RJ47-F1
#
_entry.id   AF-A0A820RJ47-F1
#
_cell.length_a   1.000
_cell.length_b   1.000
_cell.length_c   1.000
_cell.angle_alpha   90.00
_cell.angle_beta   90.00
_cell.angle_gamma   90.00
#
_symmetry.space_group_name_H-M   'P 1'
#
loop_
_entity.id
_entity.type
_entity.pdbx_description
1 polymer ?
#
loop_
_entity_poly.entity_id
_entity_poly.type
_entity_poly.pdbx_seq_one_letter_code
_entity_poly.pdbx_strand_id
1 'polypeptide(L)'
;ILKGSGVSVWIRNIQLGVFGIFFGYITMLLSDGTEIKKKGFLFAYTDLVWITITVQSVGGLLVALVVKHADNILKGFATSAAIIISCIISMVLFDFQMTVLFAFGAILVIFSVFLYSKPDLIVYIPFFDNILKEKSILV
;
A
#
# COMPACT_ATOMS: atom_id res chain seq x y z
N ILE A 1 10.62 -25.46 0.20
CA ILE A 1 11.92 -24.94 0.73
C ILE A 1 11.79 -23.70 1.63
N LEU A 2 10.57 -23.26 2.01
CA LEU A 2 10.31 -22.02 2.77
C LEU A 2 9.82 -22.23 4.22
N LYS A 3 10.12 -23.38 4.84
CA LYS A 3 9.91 -23.60 6.30
C LYS A 3 11.21 -23.84 7.08
N GLY A 4 12.37 -23.56 6.47
CA GLY A 4 13.69 -23.89 7.03
C GLY A 4 14.69 -22.75 7.20
N SER A 5 14.40 -21.52 6.76
CA SER A 5 15.32 -20.40 7.04
C SER A 5 14.85 -19.60 8.25
N GLY A 6 15.65 -19.63 9.33
CA GLY A 6 15.43 -18.85 10.56
C GLY A 6 15.61 -17.34 10.38
N VAL A 7 15.34 -16.81 9.18
CA VAL A 7 15.53 -15.40 8.86
C VAL A 7 14.28 -14.63 9.27
N SER A 8 14.44 -13.84 10.33
CA SER A 8 13.42 -12.96 10.88
C SER A 8 12.85 -11.99 9.83
N VAL A 9 11.55 -11.72 9.90
CA VAL A 9 10.86 -10.69 9.09
C VAL A 9 11.56 -9.33 9.20
N TRP A 10 12.14 -9.04 10.36
CA TRP A 10 12.91 -7.82 10.59
C TRP A 10 14.16 -7.74 9.70
N ILE A 11 14.88 -8.85 9.50
CA ILE A 11 16.04 -8.90 8.59
C ILE A 11 15.57 -8.64 7.15
N ARG A 12 14.45 -9.24 6.74
CA ARG A 12 13.90 -9.02 5.40
C ARG A 12 13.50 -7.55 5.19
N ASN A 13 12.91 -6.92 6.20
CA ASN A 13 12.56 -5.50 6.16
C ASN A 13 13.80 -4.60 6.10
N ILE A 14 14.88 -4.95 6.81
CA ILE A 14 16.16 -4.23 6.73
C ILE A 14 16.78 -4.38 5.34
N GLN A 15 16.81 -5.59 4.77
CA GLN A 15 17.31 -5.83 3.41
C GLN A 15 16.56 -4.98 2.38
N LEU A 16 15.23 -4.97 2.45
CA LEU A 16 14.39 -4.12 1.60
C LEU A 16 14.64 -2.62 1.84
N GLY A 17 14.81 -2.22 3.10
CA GLY A 17 15.14 -0.85 3.47
C GLY A 17 16.47 -0.36 2.89
N VAL A 18 17.50 -1.21 2.88
CA VAL A 18 18.80 -0.89 2.27
C VAL A 18 18.67 -0.65 0.77
N PHE A 19 17.92 -1.51 0.05
CA PHE A 19 17.63 -1.27 -1.36
C PHE A 19 16.82 0.02 -1.56
N GLY A 20 15.84 0.29 -0.68
CA GLY A 20 15.06 1.52 -0.70
C GLY A 20 15.92 2.78 -0.55
N ILE A 21 16.89 2.77 0.37
CA ILE A 21 17.85 3.87 0.55
C ILE A 21 18.71 4.05 -0.71
N PHE A 22 19.23 2.95 -1.27
CA PHE A 22 20.08 3.01 -2.45
C PHE A 22 19.34 3.60 -3.66
N PHE A 23 18.16 3.08 -3.99
CA PHE A 23 17.36 3.60 -5.09
C PHE A 23 16.85 5.01 -4.81
N GLY A 24 16.41 5.29 -3.57
CA GLY A 24 15.98 6.62 -3.15
C GLY A 24 17.08 7.68 -3.32
N TYR A 25 18.32 7.33 -2.97
CA TYR A 25 19.47 8.21 -3.16
C TYR A 25 19.78 8.47 -4.64
N ILE A 26 19.72 7.44 -5.49
CA ILE A 26 19.90 7.61 -6.94
C ILE A 26 18.80 8.51 -7.51
N THR A 27 17.54 8.23 -7.21
CA THR A 27 16.40 9.04 -7.67
C THR A 27 16.54 10.49 -7.21
N MET A 28 16.92 10.72 -5.96
CA MET A 28 17.19 12.06 -5.43
C MET A 28 18.25 12.81 -6.24
N LEU A 29 19.38 12.15 -6.57
CA LEU A 29 20.45 12.77 -7.36
C LEU A 29 20.03 13.06 -8.80
N LEU A 30 19.24 12.17 -9.41
CA LEU A 30 18.78 12.33 -10.80
C LEU A 30 17.71 13.42 -10.93
N SER A 31 16.79 13.52 -9.97
CA SER A 31 15.69 14.49 -10.00
C SER A 31 16.13 15.88 -9.53
N ASP A 32 16.80 15.97 -8.38
CA ASP A 32 17.01 17.24 -7.68
C ASP A 32 18.49 17.52 -7.33
N GLY A 33 19.44 16.74 -7.86
CA GLY A 33 20.85 16.80 -7.46
C GLY A 33 21.52 18.17 -7.64
N THR A 34 21.10 18.96 -8.64
CA THR A 34 21.63 20.31 -8.87
C THR A 34 21.15 21.32 -7.82
N GLU A 35 19.89 21.23 -7.42
CA GLU A 35 19.29 22.10 -6.39
C GLU A 35 19.78 21.72 -5.00
N ILE A 36 19.94 20.42 -4.71
CA ILE A 36 20.50 19.92 -3.46
C ILE A 36 21.94 20.39 -3.26
N LYS A 37 22.77 20.41 -4.31
CA LYS A 37 24.14 20.95 -4.22
C LYS A 37 24.20 22.44 -3.90
N LYS A 38 23.21 23.22 -4.35
CA LYS A 38 23.17 24.68 -4.13
C LYS A 38 22.59 25.04 -2.76
N LYS A 39 21.53 24.36 -2.33
CA LYS A 39 20.74 24.72 -1.13
C LYS A 39 21.04 23.84 0.08
N GLY A 40 21.66 22.67 -0.13
CA GLY A 40 21.88 21.64 0.88
C GLY A 40 20.74 20.61 0.92
N PHE A 41 21.05 19.40 1.40
CA PHE A 41 20.11 18.28 1.47
C PHE A 41 18.92 18.53 2.42
N LEU A 42 19.17 19.20 3.55
CA LEU A 42 18.15 19.47 4.58
C LEU A 42 17.47 20.84 4.41
N PHE A 43 17.55 21.42 3.23
CA PHE A 43 16.92 22.71 2.97
C PHE A 43 15.39 22.61 3.09
N ALA A 44 14.77 23.54 3.83
CA ALA A 44 13.33 23.61 4.08
C ALA A 44 12.70 22.42 4.83
N TYR A 45 13.49 21.66 5.60
CA TYR A 45 12.94 20.66 6.54
C TYR A 45 12.27 21.37 7.73
N THR A 46 10.96 21.54 7.66
CA THR A 46 10.12 22.07 8.75
C THR A 46 9.66 20.94 9.69
N ASP A 47 9.07 21.29 10.83
CA ASP A 47 8.50 20.31 11.77
C ASP A 47 7.46 19.38 11.10
N LEU A 48 6.71 19.91 10.13
CA LEU A 48 5.77 19.11 9.33
C LEU A 48 6.49 18.04 8.49
N VAL A 49 7.67 18.32 7.95
CA VAL A 49 8.48 17.34 7.20
C VAL A 49 8.95 16.22 8.13
N TRP A 50 9.36 16.54 9.36
CA TRP A 50 9.73 15.52 10.34
C TRP A 50 8.56 14.65 10.76
N ILE A 51 7.37 15.25 10.93
CA ILE A 51 6.14 14.52 11.24
C ILE A 51 5.80 13.56 10.10
N THR A 52 5.81 14.01 8.84
CA THR A 52 5.48 13.16 7.69
C THR A 52 6.48 12.02 7.50
N ILE A 53 7.79 12.27 7.66
CA ILE A 53 8.83 11.23 7.62
C ILE A 53 8.57 10.17 8.71
N THR A 54 8.24 10.62 9.92
CA THR A 54 8.00 9.71 11.06
C THR A 54 6.75 8.86 10.85
N VAL A 55 5.64 9.49 10.47
CA VAL A 55 4.37 8.80 10.19
C VAL A 55 4.54 7.80 9.05
N GLN A 56 5.23 8.18 7.98
CA GLN A 56 5.47 7.29 6.82
C GLN A 56 6.35 6.09 7.20
N SER A 57 7.39 6.33 8.00
CA SER A 57 8.30 5.28 8.48
C SER A 57 7.59 4.29 9.41
N VAL A 58 6.83 4.80 10.39
CA VAL A 58 6.02 3.98 11.30
C VAL A 58 4.95 3.20 10.52
N GLY A 59 4.27 3.85 9.56
CA GLY A 59 3.30 3.20 8.68
C GLY A 59 3.89 2.03 7.90
N GLY A 60 5.10 2.18 7.37
CA GLY A 60 5.83 1.09 6.70
C GLY A 60 6.14 -0.10 7.63
N LEU A 61 6.55 0.17 8.87
CA LEU A 61 6.79 -0.86 9.88
C LEU A 61 5.50 -1.58 10.31
N LEU A 62 4.41 -0.83 10.50
CA LEU A 62 3.09 -1.40 10.81
C LEU A 62 2.60 -2.31 9.70
N VAL A 63 2.77 -1.90 8.44
CA VAL A 63 2.46 -2.73 7.29
C VAL A 63 3.25 -4.04 7.28
N ALA A 64 4.56 -3.99 7.58
CA ALA A 64 5.39 -5.19 7.69
C ALA A 64 4.93 -6.10 8.84
N LEU A 65 4.50 -5.52 9.96
CA LEU A 65 3.95 -6.26 11.10
C LEU A 65 2.61 -6.91 10.76
N VAL A 66 1.71 -6.18 10.08
CA VAL A 66 0.42 -6.70 9.61
C VAL A 66 0.67 -7.87 8.67
N VAL A 67 1.57 -7.76 7.70
CA VAL A 67 1.91 -8.88 6.79
C VAL A 67 2.52 -10.09 7.52
N LYS A 68 3.22 -9.86 8.64
CA LYS A 68 3.77 -10.94 9.45
C LYS A 68 2.70 -11.70 10.24
N HIS A 69 1.71 -10.99 10.77
CA HIS A 69 0.72 -11.57 11.71
C HIS A 69 -0.66 -11.79 11.07
N ALA A 70 -0.93 -11.17 9.94
CA ALA A 70 -2.13 -11.29 9.14
C ALA A 70 -1.74 -11.51 7.68
N ASP A 71 -2.57 -12.26 6.96
CA ASP A 71 -2.31 -12.53 5.55
C ASP A 71 -2.28 -11.22 4.74
N ASN A 72 -1.48 -11.19 3.66
CA ASN A 72 -1.33 -10.04 2.75
C ASN A 72 -2.66 -9.47 2.21
N ILE A 73 -3.69 -10.28 2.30
CA ILE A 73 -5.08 -9.99 1.97
C ILE A 73 -5.70 -8.98 2.93
N LEU A 74 -5.51 -9.15 4.23
CA LEU A 74 -6.08 -8.25 5.24
C LEU A 74 -5.48 -6.84 5.11
N LYS A 75 -4.21 -6.75 4.69
CA LYS A 75 -3.59 -5.46 4.32
C LYS A 75 -4.31 -4.80 3.14
N GLY A 76 -4.73 -5.56 2.13
CA GLY A 76 -5.52 -5.06 1.00
C GLY A 76 -6.88 -4.51 1.42
N PHE A 77 -7.56 -5.21 2.34
CA PHE A 77 -8.78 -4.72 2.98
C PHE A 77 -8.56 -3.45 3.80
N ALA A 78 -7.51 -3.40 4.62
CA ALA A 78 -7.19 -2.22 5.41
C ALA A 78 -6.91 -1.00 4.51
N THR A 79 -6.22 -1.21 3.38
CA THR A 79 -5.90 -0.13 2.43
C THR A 79 -7.16 0.40 1.74
N SER A 80 -8.06 -0.48 1.31
CA SER A 80 -9.34 -0.09 0.69
C SER A 80 -10.27 0.63 1.68
N ALA A 81 -10.38 0.16 2.91
CA ALA A 81 -11.12 0.84 3.98
C ALA A 81 -10.51 2.22 4.29
N ALA A 82 -9.16 2.32 4.34
CA ALA A 82 -8.48 3.59 4.56
C ALA A 82 -8.77 4.63 3.46
N ILE A 83 -8.89 4.21 2.20
CA ILE A 83 -9.27 5.11 1.09
C ILE A 83 -10.67 5.70 1.31
N ILE A 84 -11.64 4.86 1.68
CA ILE A 84 -13.03 5.30 1.92
C ILE A 84 -13.11 6.25 3.12
N ILE A 85 -12.43 5.91 4.22
CA ILE A 85 -12.40 6.76 5.42
C ILE A 85 -11.71 8.10 5.11
N SER A 86 -10.58 8.07 4.40
CA SER A 86 -9.86 9.29 4.01
C SER A 86 -10.73 10.21 3.15
N CYS A 87 -11.57 9.62 2.29
CA CYS A 87 -12.54 10.37 1.51
C CYS A 87 -13.59 11.08 2.37
N ILE A 88 -14.20 10.36 3.30
CA ILE A 88 -15.22 10.92 4.21
C ILE A 88 -14.62 12.07 5.02
N ILE A 89 -13.42 11.86 5.57
CA ILE A 89 -12.69 12.90 6.31
C ILE A 89 -12.40 14.10 5.41
N SER A 90 -11.99 13.86 4.15
CA SER A 90 -11.69 14.94 3.21
C SER A 90 -12.91 15.79 2.85
N MET A 91 -14.09 15.17 2.71
CA MET A 91 -15.35 15.90 2.47
C MET A 91 -15.73 16.80 3.64
N VAL A 92 -15.54 16.31 4.87
CA VAL A 92 -15.94 17.04 6.08
C VAL A 92 -14.95 18.15 6.44
N LEU A 93 -13.63 17.92 6.26
CA LEU A 93 -12.59 18.87 6.67
C LEU A 93 -12.17 19.87 5.58
N PHE A 94 -12.31 19.53 4.30
CA PHE A 94 -11.80 20.37 3.19
C PHE A 94 -12.90 20.85 2.23
N ASP A 95 -14.19 20.69 2.57
CA ASP A 95 -15.34 21.04 1.71
C ASP A 95 -15.23 20.45 0.28
N PHE A 96 -14.61 19.28 0.17
CA PHE A 96 -14.28 18.69 -1.11
C PHE A 96 -15.54 18.24 -1.87
N GLN A 97 -15.79 18.85 -3.03
CA GLN A 97 -16.90 18.48 -3.93
C GLN A 97 -16.60 17.11 -4.57
N MET A 98 -17.37 16.08 -4.19
CA MET A 98 -17.22 14.72 -4.70
C MET A 98 -17.36 14.70 -6.23
N THR A 99 -16.33 14.26 -6.94
CA THR A 99 -16.43 14.04 -8.39
C THR A 99 -17.08 12.68 -8.69
N VAL A 100 -17.87 12.60 -9.76
CA VAL A 100 -18.56 11.36 -10.18
C VAL A 100 -17.57 10.20 -10.39
N LEU A 101 -16.37 10.51 -10.91
CA LEU A 101 -15.31 9.54 -11.12
C LEU A 101 -14.77 8.97 -9.79
N PHE A 102 -14.66 9.79 -8.76
CA PHE A 102 -14.26 9.36 -7.43
C PHE A 102 -15.31 8.43 -6.81
N ALA A 103 -16.59 8.79 -6.92
CA ALA A 103 -17.70 7.97 -6.43
C ALA A 103 -17.73 6.59 -7.11
N PHE A 104 -17.53 6.56 -8.43
CA PHE A 104 -17.42 5.31 -9.18
C PHE A 104 -16.25 4.44 -8.72
N GLY A 105 -15.08 5.04 -8.51
CA GLY A 105 -13.90 4.36 -7.97
C GLY A 105 -14.17 3.77 -6.57
N ALA A 106 -14.82 4.52 -5.68
CA ALA A 106 -15.17 4.05 -4.34
C ALA A 106 -16.12 2.85 -4.37
N ILE A 107 -17.16 2.89 -5.22
CA ILE A 107 -18.10 1.77 -5.41
C ILE A 107 -17.37 0.52 -5.92
N LEU A 108 -16.45 0.68 -6.87
CA LEU A 108 -15.68 -0.44 -7.43
C LEU A 108 -14.76 -1.07 -6.38
N VAL A 109 -14.12 -0.26 -5.54
CA VAL A 109 -13.30 -0.74 -4.42
C VAL A 109 -14.15 -1.51 -3.40
N ILE A 110 -15.32 -0.99 -3.03
CA ILE A 110 -16.26 -1.68 -2.13
C ILE A 110 -16.73 -3.00 -2.74
N PHE A 111 -17.08 -3.01 -4.03
CA PHE A 111 -17.51 -4.23 -4.73
C PHE A 111 -16.40 -5.30 -4.77
N SER A 112 -15.16 -4.90 -5.05
CA SER A 112 -13.99 -5.79 -5.04
C SER A 112 -13.75 -6.42 -3.66
N VAL A 113 -13.83 -5.60 -2.60
CA VAL A 113 -13.76 -6.03 -1.20
C VAL A 113 -14.85 -7.06 -0.88
N PHE A 114 -16.10 -6.78 -1.26
CA PHE A 114 -17.23 -7.70 -1.03
C PHE A 114 -17.06 -9.04 -1.74
N LEU A 115 -16.64 -9.01 -3.01
CA LEU A 115 -16.40 -10.22 -3.80
C LEU A 115 -15.28 -11.06 -3.17
N TYR A 116 -14.21 -10.41 -2.71
CA TYR A 116 -13.10 -11.08 -2.07
C TYR A 116 -13.49 -11.72 -0.72
N SER A 117 -14.26 -11.04 0.13
CA SER A 117 -14.62 -11.54 1.47
C SER A 117 -15.50 -12.80 1.47
N LYS A 118 -16.09 -13.16 0.33
CA LYS A 118 -16.96 -14.32 0.18
C LYS A 118 -16.53 -15.15 -1.03
N PRO A 119 -15.48 -15.99 -0.89
CA PRO A 119 -15.02 -16.84 -1.99
C PRO A 119 -16.12 -17.79 -2.52
N ASP A 120 -17.07 -18.19 -1.66
CA ASP A 120 -18.21 -19.01 -2.06
C ASP A 120 -19.13 -18.31 -3.08
N LEU A 121 -19.22 -16.97 -3.08
CA LEU A 121 -20.00 -16.22 -4.07
C LEU A 121 -19.32 -16.16 -5.45
N ILE A 122 -17.99 -16.28 -5.50
CA ILE A 122 -17.21 -16.25 -6.75
C ILE A 122 -17.50 -17.52 -7.58
N VAL A 123 -17.71 -18.66 -6.92
CA VAL A 123 -18.02 -19.95 -7.55
C VAL A 123 -19.39 -19.95 -8.24
N TYR A 124 -20.36 -19.17 -7.77
CA TYR A 124 -21.67 -19.05 -8.41
C TYR A 124 -21.71 -18.05 -9.57
N ILE A 125 -20.63 -17.28 -9.82
CA ILE A 125 -20.54 -16.36 -10.94
C ILE A 125 -19.95 -17.11 -12.15
N PRO A 126 -20.73 -17.38 -13.22
CA PRO A 126 -20.32 -18.25 -14.33
C PRO A 126 -19.09 -17.72 -15.09
N PHE A 127 -18.83 -16.41 -15.06
CA PHE A 127 -17.61 -15.81 -15.61
C PHE A 127 -16.34 -16.24 -14.86
N PHE A 128 -16.39 -16.34 -13.51
CA PHE A 128 -15.24 -16.70 -12.68
C PHE A 128 -15.07 -18.22 -12.51
N ASP A 129 -16.17 -19.00 -12.57
CA ASP A 129 -16.09 -20.48 -12.55
C ASP A 129 -15.23 -21.02 -13.70
N ASN A 130 -15.38 -20.46 -14.91
CA ASN A 130 -14.56 -20.84 -16.07
C ASN A 130 -13.07 -20.53 -15.87
N ILE A 131 -12.72 -19.42 -15.21
CA ILE A 131 -11.34 -19.01 -14.95
C ILE A 131 -10.70 -19.88 -13.85
N LEU A 132 -11.47 -20.26 -12.83
CA LEU A 132 -10.98 -21.11 -11.75
C LEU A 132 -10.80 -22.57 -12.19
N LYS A 133 -11.68 -23.08 -13.07
CA LYS A 133 -11.49 -24.38 -13.73
C LYS A 133 -10.21 -24.44 -14.55
N GLU A 134 -9.89 -23.37 -15.28
CA GLU A 134 -8.66 -23.32 -16.10
C GLU A 134 -7.38 -23.33 -15.24
N LYS A 135 -7.41 -22.67 -14.06
CA LYS A 135 -6.28 -22.73 -13.10
C LYS A 135 -6.13 -24.06 -12.38
N SER A 136 -7.22 -24.80 -12.14
CA SER A 136 -7.17 -26.11 -11.47
C SER A 136 -6.65 -27.24 -12.38
N ILE A 137 -6.56 -27.02 -13.69
CA ILE A 137 -6.03 -27.99 -14.66
C ILE A 137 -4.49 -27.86 -14.80
N LEU A 138 -3.89 -26.79 -14.27
CA LEU A 138 -2.47 -26.45 -14.41
C LEU A 138 -1.63 -26.62 -13.12
N VAL A 139 -2.18 -27.24 -12.07
CA VAL A 139 -1.47 -27.60 -10.82
C VAL A 139 -1.64 -29.09 -10.57
#